data_AF-A0A0V0R606-F1
#
_entry.id   AF-A0A0V0R606-F1
#
_cell.length_a   1.000
_cell.length_b   1.000
_cell.length_c   1.000
_cell.angle_alpha   90.00
_cell.angle_beta   90.00
_cell.angle_gamma   90.00
#
_symmetry.space_group_name_H-M   'P 1'
#
loop_
_entity.id
_entity.type
_entity.pdbx_description
1 polymer ?
#
loop_
_entity_poly.entity_id
_entity_poly.type
_entity_poly.pdbx_seq_one_letter_code
_entity_poly.pdbx_strand_id
1 'polypeptide(L)'
;MEAEQIILKSTIDGNQEVTFESSLKEFSPDLIGEADLSQAIPVDVDKKSLEVFKNFLEVHDYDPSKIVITKPLKSDKLEDHLDKQSYEIFKNYFGPENSDKIKPLVELAYYLNCEKFKAACLITLGCPFYIGNTEKDKQQFKQKWGIQDLTPEEERQIIDENKPVFEQINQMYEQRMEEEKEKYEKELGNQNEQ
;
A
#
# COMPACT_ATOMS: atom_id res chain seq x y z
N MET A 1 -36.76 13.37 2.57
CA MET A 1 -36.35 11.95 2.51
C MET A 1 -35.19 11.82 3.46
N GLU A 2 -35.32 11.01 4.50
CA GLU A 2 -34.19 10.74 5.39
C GLU A 2 -33.14 9.99 4.58
N ALA A 3 -31.88 10.42 4.68
CA ALA A 3 -30.77 9.70 4.06
C ALA A 3 -30.70 8.31 4.70
N GLU A 4 -30.69 7.27 3.87
CA GLU A 4 -30.53 5.90 4.34
C GLU A 4 -29.14 5.77 4.99
N GLN A 5 -29.10 5.26 6.22
CA GLN A 5 -27.87 5.15 7.03
C GLN A 5 -27.49 3.70 7.22
N ILE A 6 -26.20 3.41 7.19
CA ILE A 6 -25.63 2.09 7.47
C ILE A 6 -24.94 2.15 8.83
N ILE A 7 -25.24 1.21 9.72
CA ILE A 7 -24.64 1.18 11.06
C ILE A 7 -23.72 -0.04 11.13
N LEU A 8 -22.42 0.20 11.37
CA LEU A 8 -21.46 -0.85 11.66
C LEU A 8 -21.24 -0.92 13.18
N LYS A 9 -21.23 -2.13 13.72
CA LYS A 9 -21.16 -2.40 15.16
C LYS A 9 -19.92 -3.20 15.50
N SER A 10 -18.98 -2.55 16.18
CA SER A 10 -17.75 -3.18 16.66
C SER A 10 -18.03 -4.26 17.69
N THR A 11 -17.68 -5.51 17.39
CA THR A 11 -17.81 -6.63 18.33
C THR A 11 -16.69 -6.67 19.37
N ILE A 12 -15.55 -6.03 19.10
CA ILE A 12 -14.39 -6.03 20.01
C ILE A 12 -14.44 -4.93 21.07
N ASP A 13 -15.10 -3.81 20.81
CA ASP A 13 -15.23 -2.69 21.78
C ASP A 13 -16.54 -2.70 22.57
N GLY A 14 -17.10 -3.89 22.80
CA GLY A 14 -18.35 -4.02 23.56
C GLY A 14 -19.55 -3.44 22.83
N ASN A 15 -19.69 -3.76 21.54
CA ASN A 15 -20.89 -3.49 20.75
C ASN A 15 -21.13 -2.00 20.43
N GLN A 16 -20.06 -1.20 20.32
CA GLN A 16 -20.18 0.21 19.95
C GLN A 16 -20.44 0.40 18.46
N GLU A 17 -21.24 1.41 18.13
CA GLU A 17 -21.75 1.64 16.78
C GLU A 17 -21.10 2.87 16.12
N VAL A 18 -20.90 2.78 14.81
CA VAL A 18 -20.47 3.87 13.94
C VAL A 18 -21.43 3.94 12.74
N THR A 19 -22.03 5.10 12.53
CA THR A 19 -23.02 5.34 11.48
C THR A 19 -22.37 5.94 10.24
N PHE A 20 -22.67 5.39 9.08
CA PHE A 20 -22.21 5.80 7.76
C PHE A 20 -23.38 6.17 6.85
N GLU A 21 -23.11 6.94 5.81
CA GLU A 21 -24.07 7.14 4.71
C GLU A 21 -24.27 5.86 3.90
N SER A 22 -25.44 5.72 3.27
CA SER A 22 -25.75 4.61 2.35
C SER A 22 -24.72 4.42 1.24
N SER A 23 -24.00 5.47 0.88
CA SER A 23 -22.92 5.47 -0.13
C SER A 23 -21.73 4.60 0.27
N LEU A 24 -21.62 4.19 1.54
CA LEU A 24 -20.62 3.21 2.00
C LEU A 24 -20.63 1.92 1.16
N LYS A 25 -21.79 1.50 0.63
CA LYS A 25 -21.91 0.32 -0.24
C LYS A 25 -20.98 0.35 -1.46
N GLU A 26 -20.59 1.54 -1.94
CA GLU A 26 -19.68 1.70 -3.07
C GLU A 26 -18.22 1.36 -2.71
N PHE A 27 -17.89 1.45 -1.43
CA PHE A 27 -16.54 1.20 -0.90
C PHE A 27 -16.37 -0.21 -0.34
N SER A 28 -17.47 -0.84 0.08
CA SER A 28 -17.47 -2.17 0.70
C SER A 28 -18.66 -3.00 0.21
N PRO A 29 -18.73 -3.29 -1.10
CA PRO A 29 -19.89 -3.97 -1.69
C PRO A 29 -20.11 -5.36 -1.11
N ASP A 30 -19.03 -6.08 -0.78
CA ASP A 30 -19.12 -7.46 -0.29
C ASP A 30 -19.73 -7.53 1.12
N LEU A 31 -19.35 -6.60 2.01
CA LEU A 31 -19.87 -6.55 3.38
C LEU A 31 -21.33 -6.07 3.40
N ILE A 32 -21.65 -5.06 2.60
CA ILE A 32 -22.96 -4.39 2.65
C ILE A 32 -24.00 -5.09 1.78
N GLY A 33 -23.59 -5.68 0.65
CA GLY A 33 -24.49 -6.28 -0.34
C GLY A 33 -25.30 -7.46 0.17
N GLU A 34 -24.80 -8.19 1.18
CA GLU A 34 -25.45 -9.36 1.77
C GLU A 34 -26.11 -9.07 3.12
N ALA A 35 -25.95 -7.86 3.66
CA ALA A 35 -26.36 -7.52 5.01
C ALA A 35 -27.81 -7.00 5.10
N ASP A 36 -28.49 -7.31 6.22
CA ASP A 36 -29.77 -6.71 6.56
C ASP A 36 -29.55 -5.29 7.11
N LEU A 37 -29.78 -4.29 6.26
CA LEU A 37 -29.58 -2.87 6.59
C LEU A 37 -30.62 -2.31 7.58
N SER A 38 -31.65 -3.09 7.94
CA SER A 38 -32.58 -2.70 9.01
C SER A 38 -31.97 -2.81 10.41
N GLN A 39 -30.82 -3.49 10.52
CA GLN A 39 -30.10 -3.71 11.76
C GLN A 39 -28.64 -3.25 11.66
N ALA A 40 -28.00 -3.05 12.81
CA ALA A 40 -26.57 -2.79 12.86
C ALA A 40 -25.78 -4.04 12.44
N ILE A 41 -24.84 -3.86 11.51
CA ILE A 41 -24.01 -4.93 10.95
C ILE A 41 -22.84 -5.19 11.91
N PRO A 42 -22.72 -6.38 12.52
CA PRO A 42 -21.61 -6.69 13.41
C PRO A 42 -20.30 -6.85 12.62
N VAL A 43 -19.23 -6.23 13.11
CA VAL A 43 -17.89 -6.26 12.50
C VAL A 43 -16.81 -6.46 13.55
N ASP A 44 -15.80 -7.28 13.22
CA ASP A 44 -14.70 -7.66 14.13
C ASP A 44 -13.52 -6.70 14.06
N VAL A 45 -13.82 -5.41 14.29
CA VAL A 45 -12.86 -4.29 14.17
C VAL A 45 -13.15 -3.25 15.23
N ASP A 46 -12.13 -2.51 15.67
CA ASP A 46 -12.29 -1.51 16.74
C ASP A 46 -13.00 -0.27 16.21
N LYS A 47 -13.74 0.39 17.08
CA LYS A 47 -14.47 1.61 16.78
C LYS A 47 -13.55 2.73 16.32
N LYS A 48 -12.36 2.88 16.91
CA LYS A 48 -11.46 3.98 16.56
C LYS A 48 -10.99 3.84 15.11
N SER A 49 -10.71 2.63 14.65
CA SER A 49 -10.41 2.34 13.26
C SER A 49 -11.60 2.62 12.34
N LEU A 50 -12.83 2.24 12.75
CA LEU A 50 -14.05 2.58 12.02
C LEU A 50 -14.27 4.10 11.93
N GLU A 51 -13.98 4.86 12.97
CA GLU A 51 -14.07 6.34 12.97
C GLU A 51 -13.05 6.97 12.03
N VAL A 52 -11.83 6.43 11.96
CA VAL A 52 -10.82 6.90 10.99
C VAL A 52 -11.26 6.60 9.56
N PHE A 53 -11.77 5.40 9.31
CA PHE A 53 -12.31 5.04 8.00
C PHE A 53 -13.52 5.90 7.63
N LYS A 54 -14.43 6.16 8.57
CA LYS A 54 -15.54 7.07 8.37
C LYS A 54 -15.06 8.47 8.00
N ASN A 55 -14.13 9.04 8.77
CA ASN A 55 -13.56 10.35 8.48
C ASN A 55 -12.88 10.36 7.09
N PHE A 56 -12.22 9.27 6.71
CA PHE A 56 -11.66 9.11 5.37
C PHE A 56 -12.74 9.17 4.27
N LEU A 57 -13.91 8.55 4.46
CA LEU A 57 -14.99 8.67 3.49
C LEU A 57 -15.63 10.06 3.49
N GLU A 58 -15.87 10.63 4.68
CA GLU A 58 -16.52 11.94 4.85
C GLU A 58 -15.73 13.08 4.21
N VAL A 59 -14.40 13.13 4.38
CA VAL A 59 -13.60 14.19 3.76
C VAL A 59 -13.61 14.11 2.22
N HIS A 60 -13.87 12.92 1.66
CA HIS A 60 -14.00 12.73 0.22
C HIS A 60 -15.47 12.72 -0.24
N ASP A 61 -16.40 13.18 0.60
CA ASP A 61 -17.85 13.21 0.32
C ASP A 61 -18.41 11.85 -0.16
N TYR A 62 -17.86 10.74 0.33
CA TYR A 62 -18.19 9.39 -0.13
C TYR A 62 -18.08 9.21 -1.66
N ASP A 63 -17.20 9.95 -2.33
CA ASP A 63 -16.99 9.86 -3.78
C ASP A 63 -15.62 9.21 -4.09
N PRO A 64 -15.58 7.96 -4.60
CA PRO A 64 -14.33 7.28 -4.93
C PRO A 64 -13.45 8.02 -5.94
N SER A 65 -14.03 8.87 -6.78
CA SER A 65 -13.31 9.62 -7.81
C SER A 65 -12.49 10.79 -7.24
N LYS A 66 -12.86 11.30 -6.06
CA LYS A 66 -12.13 12.36 -5.36
C LYS A 66 -10.87 11.84 -4.67
N ILE A 67 -10.78 10.53 -4.43
CA ILE A 67 -9.63 9.91 -3.79
C ILE A 67 -8.54 9.64 -4.82
N VAL A 68 -7.48 10.44 -4.76
CA VAL A 68 -6.35 10.35 -5.69
C VAL A 68 -5.15 9.75 -4.96
N ILE A 69 -4.70 8.60 -5.46
CA ILE A 69 -3.57 7.85 -4.90
C ILE A 69 -2.57 7.60 -6.03
N THR A 70 -1.35 8.08 -5.86
CA THR A 70 -0.29 7.95 -6.86
C THR A 70 0.54 6.70 -6.62
N LYS A 71 0.67 5.86 -7.66
CA LYS A 71 1.52 4.65 -7.68
C LYS A 71 2.29 4.60 -9.01
N PRO A 72 3.47 3.96 -9.08
CA PRO A 72 4.25 3.43 -7.96
C PRO A 72 4.82 4.55 -7.08
N LEU A 73 5.35 4.20 -5.90
CA LEU A 73 6.06 5.15 -5.04
C LEU A 73 7.26 5.76 -5.78
N LYS A 74 7.46 7.06 -5.62
CA LYS A 74 8.52 7.86 -6.27
C LYS A 74 9.37 8.67 -5.29
N SER A 75 9.03 8.65 -4.01
CA SER A 75 9.72 9.38 -2.94
C SER A 75 9.37 8.77 -1.59
N ASP A 76 10.12 9.16 -0.56
CA ASP A 76 9.85 8.83 0.84
C ASP A 76 8.95 9.85 1.56
N LYS A 77 8.25 10.70 0.80
CA LYS A 77 7.32 11.71 1.33
C LYS A 77 5.88 11.31 1.08
N LEU A 78 5.09 11.23 2.14
CA LEU A 78 3.70 10.78 2.06
C LEU A 78 2.82 11.67 1.17
N GLU A 79 3.00 12.98 1.24
CA GLU A 79 2.26 14.00 0.48
C GLU A 79 2.43 13.89 -1.04
N ASP A 80 3.48 13.23 -1.53
CA ASP A 80 3.67 13.01 -2.97
C ASP A 80 2.76 11.90 -3.52
N HIS A 81 2.19 11.07 -2.64
CA HIS A 81 1.46 9.85 -3.01
C HIS A 81 -0.02 9.85 -2.67
N LEU A 82 -0.46 10.77 -1.80
CA LEU A 82 -1.84 10.93 -1.39
C LEU A 82 -2.36 12.31 -1.79
N ASP A 83 -3.65 12.40 -2.10
CA ASP A 83 -4.31 13.70 -2.14
C ASP A 83 -4.24 14.40 -0.77
N LYS A 84 -4.52 15.71 -0.76
CA LYS A 84 -4.40 16.54 0.45
C LYS A 84 -5.28 16.05 1.61
N GLN A 85 -6.48 15.56 1.33
CA GLN A 85 -7.44 15.16 2.36
C GLN A 85 -7.02 13.84 2.99
N SER A 86 -6.65 12.87 2.15
CA SER A 86 -6.00 11.62 2.56
C SER A 86 -4.74 11.87 3.38
N TYR A 87 -3.85 12.76 2.94
CA TYR A 87 -2.63 13.10 3.67
C TYR A 87 -2.90 13.62 5.09
N GLU A 88 -3.86 14.53 5.26
CA GLU A 88 -4.18 15.10 6.57
C GLU A 88 -4.63 14.05 7.59
N ILE A 89 -5.29 12.99 7.13
CA ILE A 89 -5.68 11.85 7.95
C ILE A 89 -4.45 10.98 8.27
N PHE A 90 -3.68 10.61 7.25
CA PHE A 90 -2.63 9.58 7.37
C PHE A 90 -1.29 10.10 7.92
N LYS A 91 -1.02 11.40 7.92
CA LYS A 91 0.26 11.98 8.39
C LYS A 91 0.62 11.61 9.84
N ASN A 92 -0.38 11.40 10.70
CA ASN A 92 -0.16 11.00 12.10
C ASN A 92 0.13 9.50 12.29
N TYR A 93 0.01 8.72 11.22
CA TYR A 93 0.28 7.29 11.16
C TYR A 93 1.55 6.97 10.34
N PHE A 94 2.16 8.00 9.76
CA PHE A 94 3.35 7.89 8.93
C PHE A 94 4.59 7.56 9.77
N GLY A 95 5.47 6.74 9.22
CA GLY A 95 6.74 6.37 9.85
C GLY A 95 6.67 5.04 10.63
N PRO A 96 7.77 4.26 10.67
CA PRO A 96 7.80 2.97 11.35
C PRO A 96 7.53 3.04 12.86
N GLU A 97 7.82 4.18 13.50
CA GLU A 97 7.50 4.43 14.91
C GLU A 97 5.99 4.43 15.18
N ASN A 98 5.16 4.55 14.14
CA ASN A 98 3.69 4.50 14.21
C ASN A 98 3.10 3.19 13.65
N SER A 99 3.93 2.16 13.43
CA SER A 99 3.52 0.85 12.90
C SER A 99 2.35 0.20 13.66
N ASP A 100 2.38 0.24 14.99
CA ASP A 100 1.28 -0.28 15.83
C ASP A 100 -0.03 0.50 15.66
N LYS A 101 0.04 1.78 15.26
CA LYS A 101 -1.14 2.64 15.05
C LYS A 101 -1.77 2.43 13.67
N ILE A 102 -0.95 2.19 12.64
CA ILE A 102 -1.44 1.97 11.27
C ILE A 102 -1.95 0.53 11.08
N LYS A 103 -1.40 -0.45 11.81
CA LYS A 103 -1.78 -1.86 11.72
C LYS A 103 -3.30 -2.12 11.76
N PRO A 104 -4.07 -1.64 12.76
CA PRO A 104 -5.50 -1.90 12.80
C PRO A 104 -6.27 -1.25 11.62
N LEU A 105 -5.75 -0.15 11.06
CA LEU A 105 -6.32 0.46 9.84
C LEU A 105 -6.07 -0.39 8.60
N VAL A 106 -4.89 -1.02 8.50
CA VAL A 106 -4.59 -1.98 7.43
C VAL A 106 -5.52 -3.18 7.54
N GLU A 107 -5.65 -3.77 8.73
CA GLU A 107 -6.55 -4.92 8.98
C GLU A 107 -8.00 -4.56 8.61
N LEU A 108 -8.49 -3.41 9.05
CA LEU A 108 -9.80 -2.88 8.68
C LEU A 108 -9.95 -2.74 7.16
N ALA A 109 -8.96 -2.19 6.47
CA ALA A 109 -9.01 -1.99 5.02
C ALA A 109 -9.13 -3.30 4.24
N TYR A 110 -8.49 -4.37 4.72
CA TYR A 110 -8.65 -5.71 4.16
C TYR A 110 -10.01 -6.31 4.51
N TYR A 111 -10.44 -6.18 5.76
CA TYR A 111 -11.74 -6.68 6.23
C TYR A 111 -12.91 -6.08 5.43
N LEU A 112 -12.90 -4.76 5.24
CA LEU A 112 -13.92 -4.02 4.49
C LEU A 112 -13.78 -4.13 2.96
N ASN A 113 -12.70 -4.75 2.50
CA ASN A 113 -12.31 -4.82 1.09
C ASN A 113 -12.33 -3.46 0.34
N CYS A 114 -11.96 -2.38 1.03
CA CYS A 114 -11.95 -1.04 0.44
C CYS A 114 -10.59 -0.73 -0.21
N GLU A 115 -10.49 -0.90 -1.53
CA GLU A 115 -9.23 -0.77 -2.28
C GLU A 115 -8.53 0.58 -2.13
N LYS A 116 -9.28 1.69 -2.11
CA LYS A 116 -8.74 3.04 -1.94
C LYS A 116 -8.14 3.24 -0.54
N PHE A 117 -8.88 2.83 0.50
CA PHE A 117 -8.40 2.93 1.88
C PHE A 117 -7.20 2.01 2.13
N LYS A 118 -7.24 0.79 1.58
CA LYS A 118 -6.13 -0.17 1.58
C LYS A 118 -4.88 0.43 0.93
N ALA A 119 -5.03 1.04 -0.24
CA ALA A 119 -3.93 1.70 -0.93
C ALA A 119 -3.32 2.85 -0.11
N ALA A 120 -4.13 3.68 0.54
CA ALA A 120 -3.66 4.77 1.38
C ALA A 120 -2.89 4.25 2.61
N CYS A 121 -3.40 3.21 3.28
CA CYS A 121 -2.72 2.57 4.41
C CYS A 121 -1.37 1.97 4.00
N LEU A 122 -1.32 1.24 2.87
CA LEU A 122 -0.10 0.61 2.38
C LEU A 122 0.96 1.63 1.94
N ILE A 123 0.54 2.75 1.32
CA ILE A 123 1.44 3.85 1.01
C ILE A 123 1.99 4.48 2.29
N THR A 124 1.15 4.71 3.28
CA THR A 124 1.56 5.26 4.58
C THR A 124 2.59 4.38 5.28
N LEU A 125 2.43 3.06 5.18
CA LEU A 125 3.36 2.08 5.73
C LEU A 125 4.66 1.95 4.91
N GLY A 126 4.56 1.91 3.58
CA GLY A 126 5.66 1.57 2.69
C GLY A 126 6.52 2.76 2.25
N CYS A 127 5.94 3.97 2.19
CA CYS A 127 6.63 5.18 1.72
C CYS A 127 7.91 5.53 2.51
N PRO A 128 8.00 5.37 3.85
CA PRO A 128 9.26 5.59 4.57
C PRO A 128 10.44 4.72 4.08
N PHE A 129 10.13 3.59 3.43
CA PHE A 129 11.10 2.62 2.93
C PHE A 129 11.42 2.77 1.44
N TYR A 130 10.97 3.85 0.80
CA TYR A 130 11.33 4.13 -0.59
C TYR A 130 12.86 4.34 -0.73
N ILE A 131 13.46 3.64 -1.69
CA ILE A 131 14.87 3.77 -2.06
C ILE A 131 14.92 4.26 -3.50
N GLY A 132 15.60 5.38 -3.74
CA GLY A 132 15.84 5.90 -5.08
C GLY A 132 16.80 5.02 -5.89
N ASN A 133 16.92 5.31 -7.18
CA ASN A 133 17.67 4.47 -8.12
C ASN A 133 19.18 4.77 -8.14
N THR A 134 19.66 5.80 -7.43
CA THR A 134 21.07 6.17 -7.44
C THR A 134 21.83 5.53 -6.28
N GLU A 135 23.15 5.36 -6.45
CA GLU A 135 24.00 4.85 -5.37
C GLU A 135 24.00 5.77 -4.15
N LYS A 136 23.86 7.07 -4.37
CA LYS A 136 23.69 8.06 -3.31
C LYS A 136 22.41 7.80 -2.50
N ASP A 137 21.29 7.49 -3.16
CA ASP A 137 20.03 7.20 -2.48
C ASP A 137 20.14 5.95 -1.60
N LYS A 138 20.82 4.90 -2.10
CA LYS A 138 21.07 3.68 -1.33
C LYS A 138 21.94 3.95 -0.10
N GLN A 139 23.01 4.73 -0.24
CA GLN A 139 23.88 5.10 0.88
C GLN A 139 23.13 5.91 1.92
N GLN A 140 22.33 6.90 1.50
CA GLN A 140 21.48 7.69 2.39
C GLN A 140 20.46 6.83 3.12
N PHE A 141 19.85 5.88 2.42
CA PHE A 141 18.91 4.92 3.02
C PHE A 141 19.59 4.06 4.08
N LYS A 142 20.74 3.45 3.75
CA LYS A 142 21.52 2.66 4.71
C LYS A 142 21.88 3.47 5.95
N GLN A 143 22.33 4.71 5.75
CA GLN A 143 22.66 5.61 6.84
C GLN A 143 21.44 5.97 7.70
N LYS A 144 20.28 6.28 7.08
CA LYS A 144 19.02 6.63 7.77
C LYS A 144 18.54 5.50 8.67
N TRP A 145 18.68 4.26 8.22
CA TRP A 145 18.17 3.07 8.92
C TRP A 145 19.23 2.29 9.70
N GLY A 146 20.49 2.76 9.71
CA GLY A 146 21.59 2.07 10.38
C GLY A 146 21.92 0.69 9.79
N ILE A 147 21.64 0.49 8.49
CA ILE A 147 21.91 -0.76 7.79
C ILE A 147 23.40 -0.83 7.50
N GLN A 148 24.05 -1.87 8.02
CA GLN A 148 25.45 -2.18 7.72
C GLN A 148 25.55 -3.01 6.43
N ASP A 149 26.70 -2.94 5.79
CA ASP A 149 27.00 -3.86 4.70
C ASP A 149 27.11 -5.28 5.26
N LEU A 150 26.55 -6.24 4.50
CA LEU A 150 26.64 -7.65 4.85
C LEU A 150 28.11 -8.09 4.79
N THR A 151 28.51 -8.93 5.74
CA THR A 151 29.80 -9.62 5.65
C THR A 151 29.78 -10.66 4.52
N PRO A 152 30.93 -11.04 3.95
CA PRO A 152 30.98 -12.08 2.92
C PRO A 152 30.37 -13.42 3.35
N GLU A 153 30.47 -13.76 4.65
CA GLU A 153 29.82 -14.92 5.24
C GLU A 153 28.29 -14.79 5.26
N GLU A 154 27.75 -13.63 5.64
CA GLU A 154 26.30 -13.37 5.64
C GLU A 154 25.72 -13.34 4.22
N GLU A 155 26.44 -12.73 3.26
CA GLU A 155 26.04 -12.77 1.85
C GLU A 155 25.95 -14.21 1.34
N ARG A 156 26.94 -15.05 1.66
CA ARG A 156 26.90 -16.47 1.28
C ARG A 156 25.73 -17.21 1.91
N GLN A 157 25.45 -17.00 3.19
CA GLN A 157 24.31 -17.62 3.85
C GLN A 157 22.99 -17.21 3.20
N ILE A 158 22.80 -15.92 2.91
CA ILE A 158 21.58 -15.42 2.26
C ILE A 158 21.43 -16.01 0.85
N ILE A 159 22.52 -16.09 0.08
CA ILE A 159 22.52 -16.70 -1.25
C ILE A 159 22.18 -18.19 -1.16
N ASP A 160 22.76 -18.92 -0.20
CA ASP A 160 22.50 -20.36 -0.04
C ASP A 160 21.07 -20.64 0.42
N GLU A 161 20.53 -19.83 1.34
CA GLU A 161 19.13 -19.93 1.81
C GLU A 161 18.11 -19.58 0.73
N ASN A 162 18.44 -18.62 -0.15
CA ASN A 162 17.56 -18.13 -1.20
C ASN A 162 18.01 -18.57 -2.60
N LYS A 163 18.79 -19.65 -2.67
CA LYS A 163 19.45 -20.13 -3.90
C LYS A 163 18.52 -20.25 -5.12
N PRO A 164 17.29 -20.77 -5.00
CA PRO A 164 16.37 -20.84 -6.15
C PRO A 164 16.02 -19.47 -6.74
N VAL A 165 15.93 -18.44 -5.89
CA VAL A 165 15.60 -17.06 -6.30
C VAL A 165 16.80 -16.44 -7.03
N PHE A 166 18.01 -16.62 -6.49
CA PHE A 166 19.24 -16.12 -7.12
C PHE A 166 19.52 -16.80 -8.46
N GLU A 167 19.27 -18.11 -8.58
CA GLU A 167 19.39 -18.84 -9.84
C GLU A 167 18.40 -18.30 -10.89
N GLN A 168 17.15 -18.03 -10.52
CA GLN A 168 16.16 -17.41 -11.42
C GLN A 168 16.58 -16.01 -11.87
N ILE A 169 17.08 -15.18 -10.94
CA ILE A 169 17.55 -13.83 -11.26
C ILE A 169 18.71 -13.90 -12.27
N ASN A 170 19.68 -14.79 -12.05
CA ASN A 170 20.82 -14.95 -12.95
C ASN A 170 20.37 -15.40 -14.35
N GLN A 171 19.47 -16.38 -14.45
CA GLN A 171 18.92 -16.82 -15.74
C GLN A 171 18.19 -15.68 -16.48
N MET A 172 17.40 -14.87 -15.77
CA MET A 172 16.74 -13.70 -16.36
C MET A 172 17.74 -12.66 -16.86
N TYR A 173 18.83 -12.42 -16.12
CA TYR A 173 19.89 -11.51 -16.55
C TYR A 173 20.62 -12.03 -17.79
N GLU A 174 20.99 -13.31 -17.81
CA GLU A 174 21.62 -13.95 -18.97
C GLU A 174 20.74 -13.83 -20.22
N GLN A 175 19.45 -14.16 -20.12
CA GLN A 175 18.51 -14.01 -21.23
C GLN A 175 18.43 -12.57 -21.73
N ARG A 176 18.32 -11.58 -20.83
CA ARG A 176 18.26 -10.17 -21.24
C ARG A 176 19.54 -9.70 -21.94
N MET A 177 20.69 -10.15 -21.46
CA MET A 177 21.98 -9.83 -22.08
C MET A 177 22.10 -10.47 -23.47
N GLU A 178 21.61 -11.70 -23.65
CA GLU A 178 21.55 -12.38 -24.94
C GLU A 178 20.64 -11.61 -25.92
N GLU A 179 19.43 -11.24 -25.47
CA GLU A 179 18.48 -10.46 -26.26
C GLU A 179 19.02 -9.08 -26.68
N GLU A 180 19.73 -8.39 -25.78
CA GLU A 180 20.39 -7.12 -26.11
C GLU A 180 21.52 -7.29 -27.12
N LYS A 181 22.33 -8.35 -26.99
CA LYS A 181 23.36 -8.67 -27.98
C LYS A 181 22.77 -8.96 -29.35
N GLU A 182 21.73 -9.79 -29.43
CA GLU A 182 21.07 -10.10 -30.70
C GLU A 182 20.49 -8.85 -31.37
N LYS A 183 19.92 -7.93 -30.59
CA LYS A 183 19.45 -6.63 -31.11
C LYS A 183 20.60 -5.81 -31.68
N TYR A 184 21.68 -5.70 -30.93
CA TYR A 184 22.86 -4.93 -31.34
C TYR A 184 23.51 -5.49 -32.62
N GLU A 185 23.59 -6.83 -32.74
CA GLU A 185 24.12 -7.51 -33.93
C GLU A 185 23.22 -7.32 -35.16
N LYS A 186 21.89 -7.38 -34.99
CA LYS A 186 20.93 -7.07 -36.07
C LYS A 186 21.01 -5.62 -36.52
N GLU A 187 21.20 -4.68 -35.60
CA GLU A 187 21.34 -3.25 -35.91
C GLU A 187 22.66 -2.95 -36.65
N LEU A 188 23.77 -3.58 -36.26
CA LEU A 188 25.06 -3.47 -36.96
C LEU A 188 25.07 -4.17 -38.32
N GLY A 189 24.37 -5.31 -38.46
CA GLY A 189 24.22 -6.01 -39.74
C GLY A 189 23.49 -5.17 -40.78
N ASN A 190 22.42 -4.47 -40.38
CA ASN A 190 21.64 -3.62 -41.27
C ASN A 190 22.33 -2.29 -41.65
N GLN A 191 23.34 -1.83 -40.89
CA GLN A 191 24.11 -0.63 -41.23
C GLN A 191 25.25 -0.90 -42.24
N ASN A 192 25.68 -2.16 -42.40
CA ASN A 192 26.73 -2.53 -43.36
C ASN A 192 26.19 -2.92 -44.75
N GLU A 193 24.86 -2.91 -44.95
CA GLU A 193 24.18 -3.20 -46.23
C GLU A 193 23.64 -1.94 -46.94
N GLN A 194 23.98 -0.73 -46.47
CA GLN A 194 23.71 0.56 -47.15
C GLN A 194 24.98 1.18 -47.71
#